data_AF-A0AAW0KYQ4-F1
#
_entry.id   AF-A0AAW0KYQ4-F1
#
_cell.length_a   1.000
_cell.length_b   1.000
_cell.length_c   1.000
_cell.angle_alpha   90.00
_cell.angle_beta   90.00
_cell.angle_gamma   90.00
#
_symmetry.space_group_name_H-M   'P 1'
#
loop_
_entity.id
_entity.type
_entity.pdbx_description
1 polymer ?
#
loop_
_entity_poly.entity_id
_entity_poly.type
_entity_poly.pdbx_seq_one_letter_code
_entity_poly.pdbx_strand_id
1 'polypeptide(L)'
;NKLCVHTIKCGLSDKLFDNYCHFTCAKDLWDELNGCYGFCAKNFATAKFMFFQMVEEKSFSSQIEDFQKLVSDLAKEGDVLPERFVAHGLVFKLLDSWKEYKHWYSHHRTYLNL
;
A
#
# COMPACT_ATOMS: atom_id res chain seq x y z
N ASN A 1 -6.58 15.20 -27.35
CA ASN A 1 -6.23 13.77 -27.43
C ASN A 1 -4.77 13.57 -27.90
N LYS A 2 -4.36 14.01 -29.10
CA LYS A 2 -2.97 13.83 -29.62
C LYS A 2 -1.85 14.33 -28.68
N LEU A 3 -2.02 15.51 -28.08
CA LEU A 3 -1.06 16.06 -27.10
C LEU A 3 -0.91 15.16 -25.87
N CYS A 4 -2.02 14.65 -25.32
CA CYS A 4 -1.99 13.76 -24.15
C CYS A 4 -1.26 12.44 -24.45
N VAL A 5 -1.51 11.82 -25.62
CA VAL A 5 -0.79 10.62 -26.06
C VAL A 5 0.71 10.88 -26.12
N HIS A 6 1.09 12.00 -26.72
CA HIS A 6 2.49 12.39 -26.84
C HIS A 6 3.13 12.60 -25.47
N THR A 7 2.46 13.33 -24.57
CA THR A 7 2.96 13.56 -23.20
C THR A 7 3.17 12.26 -22.43
N ILE A 8 2.22 11.32 -22.48
CA ILE A 8 2.37 10.02 -21.82
C ILE A 8 3.58 9.27 -22.38
N LYS A 9 3.74 9.25 -23.72
CA LYS A 9 4.87 8.58 -24.38
C LYS A 9 6.23 9.19 -24.02
N CYS A 10 6.31 10.51 -23.91
CA CYS A 10 7.55 11.19 -23.51
C CYS A 10 7.97 10.89 -22.06
N GLY A 11 7.05 10.42 -21.22
CA GLY A 11 7.36 9.96 -19.86
C GLY A 11 7.83 8.50 -19.77
N LEU A 12 7.79 7.75 -20.88
CA LEU A 12 8.23 6.35 -20.92
C LEU A 12 9.73 6.24 -21.13
N SER A 13 10.36 5.23 -20.53
CA SER A 13 11.73 4.85 -20.90
C SER A 13 11.76 4.24 -22.31
N ASP A 14 12.91 4.25 -22.97
CA ASP A 14 13.05 3.75 -24.36
C ASP A 14 12.47 2.34 -24.54
N LYS A 15 12.75 1.43 -23.60
CA LYS A 15 12.24 0.06 -23.61
C LYS A 15 10.70 -0.01 -23.52
N LEU A 16 10.07 0.89 -22.78
CA LEU A 16 8.61 0.96 -22.69
C LEU A 16 8.03 1.67 -23.92
N PHE A 17 8.69 2.72 -24.38
CA PHE A 17 8.26 3.46 -25.57
C PHE A 17 8.15 2.52 -26.77
N ASP A 18 9.14 1.68 -27.04
CA ASP A 18 9.11 0.74 -28.17
C ASP A 18 7.87 -0.17 -28.13
N ASN A 19 7.52 -0.66 -26.94
CA ASN A 19 6.35 -1.52 -26.74
C ASN A 19 5.01 -0.77 -26.91
N TYR A 20 4.94 0.50 -26.52
CA TYR A 20 3.69 1.26 -26.41
C TYR A 20 3.53 2.41 -27.44
N CYS A 21 4.52 2.61 -28.33
CA CYS A 21 4.53 3.70 -29.30
C CYS A 21 3.40 3.63 -30.33
N HIS A 22 2.82 2.45 -30.56
CA HIS A 22 1.76 2.21 -31.55
C HIS A 22 0.39 2.76 -31.13
N PHE A 23 0.17 3.03 -29.83
CA PHE A 23 -1.11 3.55 -29.35
C PHE A 23 -1.36 4.99 -29.83
N THR A 24 -2.54 5.25 -30.39
CA THR A 24 -2.95 6.58 -30.88
C THR A 24 -4.01 7.26 -30.00
N CYS A 25 -4.55 6.53 -29.01
CA CYS A 25 -5.54 7.00 -28.05
C CYS A 25 -4.90 7.09 -26.66
N ALA A 26 -5.07 8.23 -25.98
CA ALA A 26 -4.45 8.44 -24.67
C ALA A 26 -5.07 7.52 -23.61
N LYS A 27 -6.38 7.27 -23.73
CA LYS A 27 -7.11 6.41 -22.80
C LYS A 27 -6.64 4.97 -22.91
N ASP A 28 -6.61 4.42 -24.12
CA ASP A 28 -6.21 3.02 -24.34
C ASP A 28 -4.75 2.78 -23.91
N LEU A 29 -3.85 3.74 -24.21
CA LEU A 29 -2.47 3.70 -23.73
C LEU A 29 -2.39 3.71 -22.19
N TRP A 30 -3.16 4.60 -21.56
CA TRP A 30 -3.20 4.70 -20.10
C TRP A 30 -3.78 3.45 -19.45
N ASP A 31 -4.87 2.90 -19.98
CA ASP A 31 -5.54 1.72 -19.46
C ASP A 31 -4.63 0.48 -19.56
N GLU A 32 -3.89 0.32 -20.66
CA GLU A 32 -2.91 -0.77 -20.83
C GLU A 32 -1.73 -0.66 -19.85
N LEU A 33 -1.15 0.54 -19.72
CA LEU A 33 -0.09 0.81 -18.75
C LEU A 33 -0.59 0.56 -17.32
N ASN A 34 -1.78 1.03 -17.00
CA ASN A 34 -2.38 0.85 -15.68
C ASN A 34 -2.78 -0.61 -15.42
N GLY A 35 -3.16 -1.38 -16.45
CA GLY A 35 -3.42 -2.81 -16.32
C GLY A 35 -2.16 -3.61 -15.97
N CYS A 36 -1.09 -3.40 -16.73
CA CYS A 36 0.18 -4.11 -16.52
C CYS A 36 0.90 -3.67 -15.24
N TYR A 37 0.99 -2.35 -15.01
CA TYR A 37 1.81 -1.79 -13.94
C TYR A 37 1.00 -1.37 -12.71
N GLY A 38 -0.27 -0.99 -12.86
CA GLY A 38 -1.14 -0.66 -11.73
C GLY A 38 -1.46 -1.88 -10.86
N PHE A 39 -1.63 -3.07 -11.44
CA PHE A 39 -1.75 -4.31 -10.66
C PHE A 39 -0.47 -4.63 -9.87
N CYS A 40 0.71 -4.41 -10.47
CA CYS A 40 1.98 -4.55 -9.78
C CYS A 40 2.11 -3.57 -8.60
N ALA A 41 1.66 -2.32 -8.78
CA ALA A 41 1.63 -1.33 -7.71
C ALA A 41 0.67 -1.73 -6.56
N LYS A 42 -0.52 -2.25 -6.89
CA LYS A 42 -1.47 -2.77 -5.89
C LYS A 42 -0.90 -3.90 -5.04
N ASN A 43 -0.23 -4.84 -5.71
CA ASN A 43 0.47 -5.92 -5.02
C ASN A 43 1.60 -5.38 -4.14
N PHE A 44 2.19 -4.24 -4.49
CA PHE A 44 3.26 -3.63 -3.73
C PHE A 44 2.77 -2.96 -2.45
N ALA A 45 1.64 -2.23 -2.45
CA ALA A 45 1.09 -1.66 -1.21
C ALA A 45 0.59 -2.76 -0.26
N THR A 46 -0.10 -3.77 -0.81
CA THR A 46 -0.54 -4.95 -0.06
C THR A 46 0.65 -5.68 0.57
N ALA A 47 1.71 -5.94 -0.20
CA ALA A 47 2.92 -6.56 0.32
C ALA A 47 3.58 -5.69 1.39
N LYS A 48 3.72 -4.38 1.18
CA LYS A 48 4.29 -3.46 2.17
C LYS A 48 3.53 -3.50 3.49
N PHE A 49 2.20 -3.48 3.45
CA PHE A 49 1.38 -3.60 4.66
C PHE A 49 1.56 -4.96 5.35
N MET A 50 1.52 -6.06 4.60
CA MET A 50 1.68 -7.40 5.16
C MET A 50 3.05 -7.61 5.81
N PHE A 51 4.12 -7.12 5.18
CA PHE A 51 5.49 -7.31 5.64
C PHE A 51 6.04 -6.20 6.54
N PHE A 52 5.29 -5.11 6.76
CA PHE A 52 5.68 -4.08 7.72
C PHE A 52 5.94 -4.70 9.10
N GLN A 53 7.01 -4.28 9.77
CA GLN A 53 7.33 -4.67 11.15
C GLN A 53 7.93 -3.45 11.85
N MET A 54 7.59 -3.27 13.12
CA MET A 54 8.27 -2.25 13.90
C MET A 54 9.70 -2.71 14.26
N VAL A 55 10.61 -1.75 14.38
CA VAL A 55 12.03 -1.93 14.69
C VAL A 55 12.42 -1.05 15.89
N GLU A 56 13.34 -1.52 16.73
CA GLU A 56 13.72 -0.84 17.98
C GLU A 56 14.49 0.47 17.72
N GLU A 57 15.11 0.62 16.54
CA GLU A 57 15.92 1.76 16.15
C GLU A 57 15.10 3.01 15.80
N LYS A 58 13.78 2.86 15.60
CA LYS A 58 12.88 3.94 15.18
C LYS A 58 11.88 4.27 16.29
N SER A 59 11.58 5.55 16.48
CA SER A 59 10.63 5.97 17.51
C SER A 59 9.23 5.39 17.24
N PHE A 60 8.55 4.98 18.31
CA PHE A 60 7.22 4.38 18.22
C PHE A 60 6.22 5.25 17.43
N SER A 61 6.19 6.56 17.71
CA SER A 61 5.30 7.50 17.01
C SER A 61 5.56 7.56 15.51
N SER A 62 6.82 7.60 15.08
CA SER A 62 7.14 7.63 13.65
C SER A 62 6.79 6.32 12.95
N GLN A 63 6.83 5.20 13.68
CA GLN A 63 6.40 3.90 13.16
C GLN A 63 4.88 3.78 13.07
N ILE A 64 4.12 4.42 13.96
CA ILE A 64 2.66 4.53 13.83
C ILE A 64 2.29 5.34 12.59
N GLU A 65 2.96 6.47 12.34
CA GLU A 65 2.72 7.29 11.15
C GLU A 65 2.98 6.50 9.87
N ASP A 66 4.09 5.75 9.81
CA ASP A 66 4.39 4.85 8.69
C ASP A 66 3.29 3.80 8.48
N PHE A 67 2.82 3.18 9.56
CA PHE A 67 1.75 2.19 9.49
C PHE A 67 0.43 2.80 8.98
N GLN A 68 0.05 3.98 9.49
CA GLN A 68 -1.14 4.71 9.03
C GLN A 68 -1.03 5.11 7.56
N LYS A 69 0.18 5.45 7.10
CA LYS A 69 0.44 5.73 5.69
C LYS A 69 0.21 4.49 4.81
N LEU A 70 0.66 3.31 5.25
CA LEU A 70 0.40 2.06 4.53
C LEU A 70 -1.09 1.76 4.43
N VAL A 71 -1.84 1.94 5.53
CA VAL A 71 -3.32 1.79 5.53
C VAL A 71 -3.96 2.79 4.56
N SER A 72 -3.47 4.03 4.54
CA SER A 72 -3.98 5.06 3.62
C SER A 72 -3.68 4.75 2.16
N ASP A 73 -2.52 4.17 1.87
CA ASP A 73 -2.12 3.78 0.51
C ASP A 73 -2.97 2.59 0.01
N LEU A 74 -3.28 1.62 0.86
CA LEU A 74 -4.26 0.56 0.55
C LEU A 74 -5.65 1.14 0.23
N ALA A 75 -6.12 2.09 1.04
CA ALA A 75 -7.42 2.73 0.81
C ALA A 75 -7.48 3.46 -0.54
N LYS A 76 -6.39 4.12 -0.97
CA LYS A 76 -6.30 4.77 -2.30
C LYS A 76 -6.36 3.76 -3.45
N GLU A 77 -5.95 2.53 -3.22
CA GLU A 77 -5.96 1.45 -4.21
C GLU A 77 -7.28 0.66 -4.26
N GLY A 78 -8.19 0.95 -3.32
CA GLY A 78 -9.53 0.37 -3.20
C GLY A 78 -9.68 -0.61 -2.03
N ASP A 79 -8.61 -0.93 -1.32
CA ASP A 79 -8.59 -1.88 -0.20
C ASP A 79 -8.82 -1.17 1.13
N VAL A 80 -10.06 -0.73 1.36
CA VAL A 80 -10.44 -0.08 2.61
C VAL A 80 -10.56 -1.12 3.73
N LEU A 81 -9.63 -1.07 4.67
CA LEU A 81 -9.62 -1.96 5.83
C LEU A 81 -10.59 -1.46 6.91
N PRO A 82 -11.39 -2.34 7.53
CA PRO A 82 -12.19 -1.99 8.70
C PRO A 82 -11.29 -1.50 9.85
N GLU A 83 -11.75 -0.53 10.62
CA GLU A 83 -10.98 0.06 11.73
C GLU A 83 -10.46 -0.98 12.72
N ARG A 84 -11.28 -1.99 13.04
CA ARG A 84 -10.89 -3.13 13.90
C ARG A 84 -9.69 -3.89 13.34
N PHE A 85 -9.64 -4.07 12.02
CA PHE A 85 -8.53 -4.77 11.36
C PHE A 85 -7.25 -3.94 11.43
N VAL A 86 -7.36 -2.62 11.24
CA VAL A 86 -6.23 -1.68 11.39
C VAL A 86 -5.69 -1.70 12.82
N ALA A 87 -6.57 -1.62 13.82
CA ALA A 87 -6.20 -1.66 15.24
C ALA A 87 -5.51 -2.98 15.61
N HIS A 88 -6.10 -4.12 15.20
CA HIS A 88 -5.48 -5.42 15.40
C HIS A 88 -4.13 -5.53 14.70
N GLY A 89 -4.06 -5.11 13.44
CA GLY A 89 -2.82 -5.07 12.67
C GLY A 89 -1.73 -4.34 13.44
N LEU A 90 -1.99 -3.13 13.91
CA LEU A 90 -1.04 -2.35 14.69
C LEU A 90 -0.54 -3.09 15.94
N VAL A 91 -1.44 -3.71 16.71
CA VAL A 91 -1.07 -4.50 17.90
C VAL A 91 -0.15 -5.66 17.55
N PHE A 92 -0.43 -6.37 16.45
CA PHE A 92 0.43 -7.46 15.98
C PHE A 92 1.79 -6.97 15.47
N LYS A 93 1.88 -5.73 14.98
CA LYS A 93 3.13 -5.11 14.50
C LYS A 93 3.99 -4.51 15.61
N LEU A 94 3.49 -4.41 16.84
CA LEU A 94 4.27 -3.90 17.98
C LEU A 94 5.57 -4.69 18.17
N LEU A 95 6.57 -4.04 18.76
CA LEU A 95 7.84 -4.65 19.12
C LEU A 95 7.69 -5.73 20.20
N ASP A 96 8.68 -6.60 20.32
CA ASP A 96 8.70 -7.64 21.37
C ASP A 96 8.88 -7.06 22.77
N SER A 97 9.43 -5.85 22.88
CA SER A 97 9.41 -5.05 24.10
C SER A 97 7.98 -4.79 24.63
N TRP A 98 6.95 -4.93 23.78
CA TRP A 98 5.52 -4.80 24.14
C TRP A 98 4.80 -6.16 24.29
N LYS A 99 5.53 -7.27 24.42
CA LYS A 99 4.96 -8.62 24.53
C LYS A 99 3.91 -8.77 25.64
N GLU A 100 4.10 -8.11 26.77
CA GLU A 100 3.16 -8.17 27.90
C GLU A 100 1.84 -7.49 27.55
N TYR A 101 1.90 -6.36 26.85
CA TYR A 101 0.72 -5.68 26.32
C TYR A 101 0.02 -6.54 25.25
N LYS A 102 0.76 -7.13 24.31
CA LYS A 102 0.20 -8.07 23.32
C LYS A 102 -0.52 -9.25 24.00
N HIS A 103 0.06 -9.79 25.07
CA HIS A 103 -0.50 -10.89 25.82
C HIS A 103 -1.77 -10.46 26.57
N TRP A 104 -1.72 -9.33 27.28
CA TRP A 104 -2.87 -8.73 27.95
C TRP A 104 -4.02 -8.48 26.96
N TYR A 105 -3.73 -7.86 25.82
CA TYR A 105 -4.70 -7.55 24.77
C TYR A 105 -5.33 -8.83 24.19
N SER A 106 -4.53 -9.88 23.98
CA SER A 106 -5.02 -11.17 23.48
C SER A 106 -5.92 -11.89 24.48
N HIS A 107 -5.64 -11.79 25.79
CA HIS A 107 -6.44 -12.39 26.85
C HIS A 107 -7.74 -11.64 27.15
N HIS A 108 -7.76 -10.32 27.02
CA HIS A 108 -8.96 -9.49 27.24
C HIS A 108 -9.88 -9.40 26.00
N ARG A 109 -9.46 -10.02 24.89
CA ARG A 109 -10.20 -10.09 23.62
C ARG A 109 -11.54 -10.83 23.74
N THR A 110 -11.75 -11.63 24.79
CA THR A 110 -13.04 -12.25 25.11
C THR A 110 -14.08 -11.26 25.67
N TYR A 111 -13.66 -10.07 26.10
CA TYR A 111 -14.52 -9.09 26.77
C TYR A 111 -14.68 -7.76 26.03
N LEU A 112 -13.77 -7.44 25.11
CA LEU A 112 -13.85 -6.24 24.29
C LEU A 112 -14.41 -6.60 22.91
N ASN A 113 -15.75 -6.59 22.81
CA ASN A 113 -16.45 -6.50 21.53
C ASN A 113 -16.16 -5.14 20.88
N LEU A 114 -14.94 -4.96 20.38
CA LEU A 114 -14.60 -3.90 19.45
C LEU A 114 -15.17 -4.23 18.09
#